data_AF-A0A9J7X1C1-F1
#
_entry.id   AF-A0A9J7X1C1-F1
#
_cell.length_a   1.000
_cell.length_b   1.000
_cell.length_c   1.000
_cell.angle_alpha   90.00
_cell.angle_beta   90.00
_cell.angle_gamma   90.00
#
_symmetry.space_group_name_H-M   'P 1'
#
loop_
_entity.id
_entity.type
_entity.pdbx_description
1 polymer ?
#
loop_
_entity_poly.entity_id
_entity_poly.type
_entity_poly.pdbx_seq_one_letter_code
_entity_poly.pdbx_strand_id
1 'polypeptide(L)' 'LSTGIVVDNLFTPVLPLSIPSKKVLLSNVPPFISDETLVRIMSRYGKLVSPIKMIPIGCESRCRGGLW' A
#
# COMPACT_ATOMS: atom_id res chain seq x y z
N LEU A 1 5.72 8.11 -15.47
CA LEU A 1 5.15 7.85 -16.80
C LEU A 1 3.74 8.42 -16.84
N SER A 2 3.48 9.40 -17.70
CA SER A 2 2.15 9.97 -17.95
C SER A 2 1.37 9.09 -18.92
N THR A 3 0.29 8.47 -18.45
CA THR A 3 -0.63 7.68 -19.28
C THR A 3 -1.64 8.60 -19.95
N GLY A 4 -1.76 8.57 -21.28
CA GLY A 4 -2.68 9.41 -22.05
C GLY A 4 -2.89 8.88 -23.47
N ILE A 5 -3.93 9.38 -24.15
CA ILE A 5 -4.23 9.08 -25.56
C ILE A 5 -4.17 10.37 -26.38
N VAL A 6 -3.89 10.25 -27.67
CA VAL A 6 -3.94 11.40 -28.60
C VAL A 6 -5.22 11.28 -29.43
N VAL A 7 -6.06 12.31 -29.36
CA VAL A 7 -7.29 12.44 -30.17
C VAL A 7 -7.18 13.76 -30.92
N ASP A 8 -7.33 13.74 -32.25
CA ASP A 8 -7.24 14.94 -33.11
C ASP A 8 -6.00 15.82 -32.85
N ASN A 9 -4.82 15.18 -32.75
CA ASN A 9 -3.54 15.84 -32.42
C ASN A 9 -3.47 16.50 -31.02
N LEU A 10 -4.48 16.32 -30.16
CA LEU A 10 -4.49 16.79 -28.79
C LEU A 10 -4.15 15.65 -27.81
N PHE A 11 -3.15 15.84 -26.95
CA PHE A 11 -2.84 14.89 -25.89
C PHE A 11 -3.87 15.00 -24.76
N THR A 12 -4.65 13.95 -24.57
CA THR A 12 -5.64 13.82 -23.49
C THR A 12 -5.09 12.91 -22.40
N PRO A 13 -4.82 13.42 -21.19
CA PRO A 13 -4.37 12.59 -20.08
C PRO A 13 -5.50 11.64 -19.66
N VAL A 14 -5.17 10.36 -19.43
CA VAL A 14 -6.13 9.39 -18.89
C VAL A 14 -5.81 9.14 -17.42
N LEU A 15 -6.84 9.26 -16.59
CA LEU A 15 -6.78 8.86 -15.19
C LEU A 15 -7.19 7.38 -15.11
N PRO A 16 -6.56 6.56 -14.26
CA PRO A 16 -7.01 5.20 -14.02
C PRO A 16 -8.45 5.22 -13.51
N LEU A 17 -9.33 4.49 -14.20
CA LEU A 17 -10.76 4.38 -13.85
C LEU A 17 -11.01 3.70 -12.50
N SER A 18 -10.01 3.00 -11.97
CA SER A 18 -10.04 2.40 -10.63
C SER A 18 -8.87 2.94 -9.81
N ILE A 19 -9.16 3.95 -9.00
CA ILE A 19 -8.30 4.31 -7.86
C ILE A 19 -8.75 3.42 -6.69
N PRO A 20 -7.85 2.81 -5.91
CA PRO A 20 -8.25 2.14 -4.68
C PRO A 20 -9.07 3.10 -3.82
N SER A 21 -10.38 2.84 -3.72
CA SER A 21 -11.34 3.73 -3.07
C SER A 21 -11.04 3.96 -1.59
N LYS A 22 -10.34 3.00 -0.95
CA LYS A 22 -10.02 3.04 0.47
C LYS A 22 -8.56 2.66 0.73
N LYS A 23 -7.78 3.63 1.24
CA LYS A 23 -6.47 3.37 1.84
C LYS A 23 -6.64 3.12 3.34
N VAL A 24 -6.07 2.03 3.83
CA VAL A 24 -6.12 1.65 5.25
C VAL A 24 -4.71 1.77 5.83
N LEU A 25 -4.59 2.43 6.98
CA LEU A 25 -3.36 2.51 7.78
C LEU A 25 -3.57 1.72 9.06
N LEU A 26 -2.63 0.83 9.39
CA LEU A 26 -2.65 0.06 10.62
C LEU A 26 -1.52 0.51 11.53
N SER A 27 -1.87 0.89 12.74
CA SER A 27 -0.93 1.25 13.81
C SER A 27 -0.98 0.19 14.91
N ASN A 28 0.08 0.16 15.73
CA ASN A 28 0.20 -0.76 16.87
C ASN A 28 0.15 -2.23 16.47
N VAL A 29 0.64 -2.57 15.27
CA VAL A 29 0.79 -3.97 14.84
C VAL A 29 2.00 -4.56 15.55
N PRO A 30 1.85 -5.64 16.35
CA PRO A 30 2.98 -6.30 16.99
C PRO A 30 4.00 -6.88 16.00
N PRO A 31 5.29 -6.95 16.36
CA PRO A 31 6.38 -7.33 15.45
C PRO A 31 6.39 -8.82 15.06
N PHE A 32 5.51 -9.64 15.65
CA PHE A 32 5.39 -11.07 15.32
C PHE A 32 4.32 -11.37 14.27
N ILE A 33 3.58 -10.36 13.79
CA ILE A 33 2.55 -10.54 12.78
C ILE A 33 3.19 -10.41 11.39
N SER A 34 3.11 -11.48 10.61
CA SER A 34 3.58 -11.49 9.22
C SER A 34 2.56 -10.86 8.27
N ASP A 35 3.06 -10.28 7.17
CA ASP A 35 2.23 -9.64 6.14
C ASP A 35 1.18 -10.60 5.56
N GLU A 36 1.51 -11.87 5.38
CA GLU A 36 0.60 -12.94 4.94
C GLU A 36 -0.61 -13.11 5.88
N THR A 37 -0.40 -13.00 7.20
CA THR A 37 -1.48 -13.07 8.20
C THR A 37 -2.39 -11.86 8.04
N LEU A 38 -1.80 -10.69 7.83
CA LEU A 38 -2.51 -9.44 7.64
C LEU A 38 -3.33 -9.44 6.35
N VAL A 39 -2.75 -9.93 5.24
CA VAL A 39 -3.45 -10.14 3.97
C VAL A 39 -4.66 -11.04 4.18
N ARG A 40 -4.48 -12.18 4.85
CA ARG A 40 -5.58 -13.14 5.09
C ARG A 40 -6.72 -12.54 5.92
N ILE A 41 -6.40 -11.74 6.94
CA ILE A 41 -7.41 -11.06 7.76
C ILE A 41 -8.12 -9.99 6.92
N MET A 42 -7.38 -9.17 6.20
CA MET A 42 -7.93 -8.06 5.40
C MET A 42 -8.75 -8.54 4.20
N SER A 43 -8.38 -9.66 3.59
CA SER A 43 -9.13 -10.27 2.48
C SER A 43 -10.58 -10.62 2.85
N ARG A 44 -10.89 -10.80 4.14
CA ARG A 44 -12.27 -11.01 4.62
C ARG A 44 -13.14 -9.75 4.53
N TYR A 45 -12.52 -8.57 4.57
CA TYR A 45 -13.22 -7.29 4.50
C TYR A 45 -13.30 -6.74 3.07
N GLY A 46 -12.54 -7.29 2.13
CA GLY A 46 -12.58 -6.91 0.72
C GLY A 46 -11.35 -7.35 -0.07
N LYS A 47 -11.37 -7.06 -1.37
CA LYS A 47 -10.23 -7.36 -2.25
C LYS A 47 -9.09 -6.36 -2.00
N LEU A 48 -7.94 -6.87 -1.60
CA LEU A 48 -6.70 -6.09 -1.58
C LEU A 48 -6.22 -5.85 -3.02
N VAL A 49 -5.98 -4.59 -3.36
CA VAL A 49 -5.52 -4.16 -4.68
C VAL A 49 -4.08 -3.63 -4.67
N SER A 50 -3.42 -3.68 -3.51
CA SER A 50 -2.04 -3.26 -3.33
C SER A 50 -1.30 -4.16 -2.33
N PRO A 51 0.03 -4.28 -2.45
CA PRO A 51 0.85 -4.89 -1.39
C PRO A 51 0.81 -4.04 -0.11
N ILE A 52 1.12 -4.67 1.03
CA ILE A 52 1.27 -3.98 2.31
C ILE A 52 2.60 -3.23 2.29
N LYS A 53 2.57 -1.97 2.74
CA LYS A 53 3.77 -1.13 2.86
C LYS A 53 3.97 -0.78 4.33
N MET A 54 5.07 -1.26 4.92
CA MET A 54 5.50 -0.78 6.22
C MET A 54 5.92 0.68 6.14
N ILE A 55 5.47 1.46 7.12
CA ILE A 55 5.86 2.85 7.30
C ILE A 55 6.71 2.88 8.56
N PRO A 56 8.04 3.03 8.46
CA PRO A 56 8.88 3.15 9.64
C PRO A 56 8.50 4.45 10.35
N ILE A 57 7.91 4.32 11.54
CA ILE A 57 7.66 5.46 12.42
C ILE A 57 8.98 5.67 13.15
N GLY A 58 9.75 6.65 12.70
CA GLY A 58 11.12 6.89 13.16
C GLY A 58 11.20 6.97 14.68
N CYS A 59 11.64 5.88 15.28
CA CYS A 59 12.41 5.90 16.51
C CYS A 59 13.65 5.06 16.21
N GLU A 60 14.78 5.72 15.96
CA GLU A 60 16.08 5.12 16.24
C GLU A 60 16.22 4.93 17.76
N SER A 61 15.35 4.12 18.36
CA SER A 61 15.70 3.52 19.64
C SER A 61 16.70 2.43 19.27
N ARG A 62 17.96 2.71 19.59
CA ARG A 62 19.07 1.73 19.62
C ARG A 62 18.73 0.58 20.57
N CYS A 63 17.78 -0.25 20.22
CA CYS A 63 17.66 -1.60 20.73
C CYS A 63 18.36 -2.49 19.71
N ARG A 64 19.69 -2.54 19.81
CA ARG A 64 20.50 -3.53 19.09
C ARG A 64 20.03 -4.92 19.50
N GLY A 65 19.31 -5.57 18.61
CA GLY A 65 18.87 -6.94 18.70
C GLY A 65 18.13 -7.27 17.42
N GLY A 66 18.87 -7.71 16.41
CA GLY A 66 18.34 -7.92 15.08
C GLY A 66 17.25 -8.98 15.04
N LEU A 67 16.21 -8.71 14.26
CA LEU A 67 15.69 -9.56 13.20
C LEU A 67 14.56 -8.77 12.52
N TRP A 68 14.79 -8.44 11.25
CA TRP A 68 13.85 -8.00 10.20
C TRP A 68 13.01 -6.73 10.44
#